data_AF-A0AAU5CC16-F1
#
_entry.id   AF-A0AAU5CC16-F1
#
_cell.length_a   1.000
_cell.length_b   1.000
_cell.length_c   1.000
_cell.angle_alpha   90.00
_cell.angle_beta   90.00
_cell.angle_gamma   90.00
#
_symmetry.space_group_name_H-M   'P 1'
#
loop_
_entity.id
_entity.type
_entity.pdbx_description
1 polymer ?
#
loop_
_entity_poly.entity_id
_entity_poly.type
_entity_poly.pdbx_seq_one_letter_code
_entity_poly.pdbx_strand_id
1 'polypeptide(L)' 'MTDREWAAVRPLLPVPAWFQGRGGWPEGYCHRQLLDAIRYLVAGGISWQAMPADFPAWARSTPPSATGASTG' A
#
# COMPACT_ATOMS: atom_id res chain seq x y z
N MET A 1 11.91 -2.59 -8.00
CA MET A 1 13.05 -1.71 -7.68
C MET A 1 14.26 -2.60 -7.45
N THR A 2 15.36 -2.31 -8.11
CA THR A 2 16.59 -3.10 -7.93
C THR A 2 17.23 -2.77 -6.58
N ASP A 3 18.05 -3.68 -6.05
CA ASP A 3 18.76 -3.44 -4.78
C ASP A 3 19.68 -2.21 -4.83
N ARG A 4 20.26 -1.95 -6.01
CA ARG A 4 21.11 -0.78 -6.26
C ARG A 4 20.33 0.53 -6.19
N GLU A 5 19.16 0.58 -6.83
CA GLU A 5 18.26 1.73 -6.73
C GLU A 5 17.76 1.93 -5.30
N TRP A 6 17.43 0.83 -4.61
CA TRP A 6 17.01 0.88 -3.22
C TRP A 6 18.09 1.44 -2.31
N ALA A 7 19.35 1.03 -2.49
CA ALA A 7 20.48 1.53 -1.73
C ALA A 7 20.69 3.04 -1.89
N ALA A 8 20.38 3.60 -3.07
CA ALA A 8 20.46 5.03 -3.33
C ALA A 8 19.28 5.82 -2.73
N VAL A 9 18.06 5.25 -2.72
CA VAL A 9 16.85 5.92 -2.23
C VAL A 9 16.72 5.83 -0.70
N ARG A 10 17.08 4.70 -0.10
CA ARG A 10 16.96 4.45 1.34
C ARG A 10 17.48 5.58 2.24
N PRO A 11 18.68 6.18 2.02
CA PRO A 11 19.18 7.25 2.90
C PRO A 11 18.41 8.58 2.76
N LEU A 12 17.60 8.75 1.71
CA LEU A 12 16.81 9.96 1.47
C LEU A 12 15.43 9.90 2.15
N LEU A 13 15.00 8.72 2.61
CA LEU A 13 13.70 8.55 3.23
C LEU A 13 13.74 9.11 4.66
N PRO A 14 12.72 9.90 5.07
CA PRO A 14 12.65 10.38 6.43
C PRO A 14 12.49 9.21 7.38
N VAL A 15 13.21 9.26 8.51
CA VAL A 15 13.01 8.29 9.59
C VAL A 15 11.60 8.50 10.15
N PRO A 16 10.74 7.47 10.15
CA PRO A 16 9.38 7.62 10.62
C PRO A 16 9.34 8.00 12.10
N ALA A 17 8.41 8.88 12.49
CA ALA A 17 8.26 9.31 13.89
C ALA A 17 7.99 8.13 14.85
N TRP A 18 7.30 7.09 14.36
CA TRP A 18 7.06 5.85 15.12
C TRP A 18 8.35 5.08 15.41
N PHE A 19 9.34 5.15 14.51
CA PHE A 19 10.66 4.53 14.70
C PHE A 19 11.52 5.27 15.74
N GLN A 20 11.23 6.56 15.98
CA GLN A 20 11.91 7.38 16.98
C GLN A 20 11.20 7.37 18.35
N GLY A 21 10.20 6.51 18.55
CA GLY A 21 9.44 6.46 19.80
C GLY A 21 8.60 7.71 20.08
N ARG A 22 8.39 8.57 19.07
CA ARG A 22 7.64 9.83 19.19
C ARG A 22 6.13 9.65 18.97
N GLY A 23 5.65 8.41 18.95
CA GLY A 23 4.27 8.06 18.61
C GLY A 23 4.02 8.02 17.10
N GLY A 24 2.82 7.56 16.73
CA GLY A 24 2.43 7.31 15.34
C GLY A 24 2.03 5.84 15.11
N TRP A 25 1.28 5.59 14.04
CA TRP A 25 0.96 4.22 13.64
C TRP A 25 2.21 3.57 13.02
N PRO A 26 2.59 2.35 13.43
CA PRO A 26 3.69 1.64 12.79
C PRO A 26 3.35 1.39 11.31
N GLU A 27 4.29 1.65 10.42
CA GLU A 27 4.11 1.28 9.02
C GLU A 27 4.03 -0.24 8.90
N GLY A 28 2.89 -0.75 8.40
CA GLY A 28 2.69 -2.18 8.16
C GLY A 28 3.55 -2.74 7.00
N TYR A 29 4.27 -1.87 6.27
CA TYR A 29 5.08 -2.23 5.11
C TYR A 29 6.47 -1.62 5.19
N CYS A 30 7.46 -2.37 4.70
CA CYS A 30 8.78 -1.81 4.44
C CYS A 30 8.68 -0.73 3.35
N HIS A 31 9.36 0.40 3.53
CA HIS A 31 9.41 1.50 2.54
C HIS A 31 9.72 1.03 1.12
N ARG A 32 10.56 0.00 0.98
CA ARG A 32 10.86 -0.62 -0.31
C ARG A 32 9.61 -1.17 -0.99
N GLN A 33 8.77 -1.90 -0.27
CA GLN A 33 7.53 -2.48 -0.80
C GLN A 33 6.54 -1.39 -1.22
N LEU A 34 6.44 -0.31 -0.44
CA LEU A 34 5.60 0.84 -0.77
C LEU A 34 6.04 1.50 -2.09
N LEU A 35 7.35 1.73 -2.24
CA LEU A 35 7.91 2.33 -3.46
C LEU A 35 7.79 1.39 -4.67
N ASP A 36 7.94 0.08 -4.46
CA ASP A 36 7.71 -0.92 -5.51
C ASP A 36 6.26 -0.91 -6.00
N ALA A 37 5.29 -0.83 -5.08
CA ALA A 37 3.88 -0.70 -5.44
C ALA A 37 3.58 0.59 -6.22
N ILE A 38 4.12 1.73 -5.78
CA ILE A 38 3.93 3.01 -6.47
C ILE A 38 4.51 2.95 -7.89
N ARG A 39 5.72 2.41 -8.06
CA ARG A 39 6.34 2.27 -9.39
C ARG A 39 5.56 1.34 -10.29
N TYR A 40 5.02 0.25 -9.74
CA TYR A 40 4.13 -0.64 -10.47
C TYR A 40 2.88 0.10 -10.97
N LEU A 41 2.24 0.90 -10.12
CA LEU A 41 1.06 1.70 -10.48
C LEU A 41 1.37 2.76 -11.56
N VAL A 42 2.52 3.42 -11.45
CA VAL A 42 2.95 4.44 -12.43
C VAL A 42 3.29 3.79 -13.78
N ALA A 43 3.94 2.63 -13.78
CA ALA A 43 4.27 1.91 -15.01
C ALA A 43 3.02 1.36 -15.72
N GLY A 44 1.99 0.97 -14.97
CA GLY A 44 0.75 0.40 -15.50
C GLY A 44 -0.33 1.41 -15.90
N GLY A 45 -0.15 2.71 -15.62
CA GLY A 45 -1.18 3.73 -15.91
C GLY A 45 -2.39 3.62 -14.99
N ILE A 46 -2.20 3.90 -13.70
CA ILE A 46 -3.19 4.22 -12.65
C ILE A 46 -4.58 3.57 -12.83
N SER A 47 -4.72 2.34 -12.31
CA SER A 47 -5.92 1.99 -11.56
C SER A 47 -5.48 1.34 -10.24
N TRP A 48 -5.93 1.86 -9.11
CA TRP A 48 -5.72 1.24 -7.79
C TRP A 48 -6.33 -0.17 -7.72
N GLN A 49 -7.21 -0.51 -8.66
CA GLN A 49 -7.78 -1.85 -8.84
C GLN A 49 -6.78 -2.86 -9.44
N ALA A 50 -5.75 -2.39 -10.14
CA ALA A 50 -4.72 -3.24 -10.72
C ALA A 50 -3.63 -3.64 -9.72
N MET A 51 -3.72 -3.20 -8.46
CA MET A 51 -2.73 -3.51 -7.44
C MET A 51 -2.69 -5.03 -7.16
N PRO A 52 -1.50 -5.67 -7.15
CA PRO A 52 -1.36 -7.11 -6.88
C PRO A 52 -1.92 -7.49 -5.51
N ALA A 53 -2.52 -8.68 -5.41
CA ALA A 53 -3.18 -9.18 -4.20
C ALA A 53 -2.23 -9.46 -3.02
N ASP A 54 -0.92 -9.46 -3.27
CA ASP A 54 0.12 -9.64 -2.24
C ASP A 54 0.30 -8.38 -1.36
N PHE A 55 -0.34 -7.28 -1.72
CA PHE A 55 -0.46 -6.07 -0.89
C PHE A 55 -1.77 -6.11 -0.09
N PRO A 56 -1.83 -5.48 1.10
CA PRO A 56 -3.04 -5.48 1.90
C PRO A 56 -4.18 -4.94 1.07
N ALA A 57 -5.34 -5.56 1.22
CA ALA A 57 -6.55 -5.01 0.66
C ALA A 57 -6.74 -3.60 1.23
N TRP A 58 -6.52 -2.58 0.41
CA TRP A 58 -7.17 -1.30 0.65
C TRP A 58 -8.66 -1.61 0.71
N ALA A 59 -9.35 -1.15 1.75
CA ALA A 59 -10.76 -1.42 1.94
C ALA A 59 -11.51 -0.97 0.68
N ARG A 60 -11.75 -1.92 -0.23
CA ARG A 60 -12.83 -1.80 -1.19
C ARG A 60 -14.03 -1.62 -0.28
N SER A 61 -14.59 -0.42 -0.27
CA SER A 61 -15.93 -0.20 0.25
C SER A 61 -16.85 -1.06 -0.61
N THR A 62 -16.93 -2.34 -0.30
CA THR A 62 -17.96 -3.22 -0.80
C THR A 62 -19.24 -2.52 -0.34
N PRO A 63 -20.09 -1.98 -1.23
CA PRO A 63 -21.43 -1.65 -0.79
C PRO A 63 -21.98 -2.93 -0.15
N PRO A 64 -22.63 -2.87 1.03
CA PRO A 64 -23.15 -4.07 1.65
C PRO A 64 -23.99 -4.80 0.61
N SER A 65 -23.57 -6.02 0.27
CA SER A 65 -24.35 -6.91 -0.57
C SER A 65 -25.69 -7.10 0.12
N ALA A 66 -26.71 -6.36 -0.32
CA ALA A 66 -28.08 -6.61 0.07
C ALA A 66 -28.58 -7.84 -0.68
N THR A 67 -28.03 -8.99 -0.30
CA THR A 67 -28.70 -10.27 -0.48
C THR A 67 -29.85 -10.30 0.52
N GLY A 68 -31.08 -10.38 0.01
CA GLY A 68 -32.21 -10.94 0.75
C GLY A 68 -33.38 -10.00 0.97
N ALA A 69 -34.36 -10.06 0.06
CA ALA A 69 -35.77 -9.95 0.42
C ALA A 69 -36.62 -10.61 -0.67
N SER A 70 -36.62 -11.95 -0.69
CA SER A 70 -37.82 -12.70 -1.05
C SER A 70 -38.67 -12.82 0.21
N THR A 71 -39.88 -12.27 0.23
CA THR A 71 -41.09 -12.76 0.91
C THR A 71 -42.23 -11.77 0.63
N GLY A 72 -43.32 -12.25 0.03
CA GLY A 72 -44.57 -11.52 -0.18
C GLY A 72 -45.14 -11.71 -1.56
#